data_AF-A0A4Q3VLS0-F1
#
_entry.id   AF-A0A4Q3VLS0-F1
#
_cell.length_a   1.000
_cell.length_b   1.000
_cell.length_c   1.000
_cell.angle_alpha   90.00
_cell.angle_beta   90.00
_cell.angle_gamma   90.00
#
_symmetry.space_group_name_H-M   'P 1'
#
loop_
_entity.id
_entity.type
_entity.pdbx_description
1 polymer ?
#
loop_
_entity_poly.entity_id
_entity_poly.type
_entity_poly.pdbx_seq_one_letter_code
_entity_poly.pdbx_strand_id
1 'polypeptide(L)'
;ITDNLLSVALTSTIFAIIFKVLPDAKIKWRDVIIGSLITSVLFMVGKIVIGYYLGKSNLASVFGAAGSVIIIMIWVYYSSATLYLGAVFTKVYATNYGGKILPNEYSVWVKVEEKPVSKVTLHD
;
A
#
# COMPACT_ATOMS: atom_id res chain seq x y z
N ILE A 1 19.69 13.70 -13.87
CA ILE A 1 19.19 13.98 -12.49
C ILE A 1 17.74 14.43 -12.53
N THR A 2 17.39 15.35 -13.43
CA THR A 2 16.02 15.81 -13.73
C THR A 2 15.01 14.68 -13.94
N ASP A 3 15.34 13.65 -14.72
CA ASP A 3 14.40 12.56 -15.05
C ASP A 3 14.04 11.68 -13.84
N ASN A 4 15.01 11.43 -12.95
CA ASN A 4 14.78 10.66 -11.74
C ASN A 4 13.90 11.42 -10.74
N LEU A 5 14.07 12.73 -10.66
CA LEU A 5 13.28 13.59 -9.78
C LEU A 5 11.83 13.69 -10.27
N LEU A 6 11.63 13.84 -11.58
CA LEU A 6 10.31 13.84 -12.20
C LEU A 6 9.58 12.51 -12.00
N SER A 7 10.29 11.38 -12.17
CA SER A 7 9.73 10.05 -11.96
C SER A 7 9.28 9.83 -10.51
N VAL A 8 10.07 10.27 -9.53
CA VAL A 8 9.74 10.19 -8.10
C VAL A 8 8.56 11.10 -7.75
N ALA A 9 8.54 12.32 -8.29
CA ALA A 9 7.43 13.25 -8.06
C ALA A 9 6.11 12.70 -8.64
N LEU A 10 6.15 12.16 -9.86
CA LEU A 10 4.98 11.59 -10.53
C LEU A 10 4.46 10.35 -9.79
N THR A 11 5.35 9.40 -9.46
CA THR A 11 4.98 8.18 -8.72
C THR A 11 4.50 8.48 -7.30
N SER A 12 5.14 9.40 -6.59
CA SER A 12 4.67 9.87 -5.27
C SER A 12 3.27 10.50 -5.37
N THR A 13 3.01 11.32 -6.39
CA THR A 13 1.68 11.91 -6.62
C THR A 13 0.64 10.84 -6.93
N ILE A 14 0.99 9.83 -7.74
CA ILE A 14 0.10 8.71 -8.06
C ILE A 14 -0.25 7.90 -6.80
N PHE A 15 0.74 7.57 -5.98
CA PHE A 15 0.49 6.85 -4.72
C PHE A 15 -0.29 7.71 -3.72
N ALA A 16 -0.04 9.02 -3.67
CA ALA A 16 -0.83 9.94 -2.85
C ALA A 16 -2.30 10.00 -3.29
N ILE A 17 -2.58 9.98 -4.59
CA ILE A 17 -3.95 9.91 -5.12
C ILE A 17 -4.57 8.56 -4.76
N ILE A 18 -3.87 7.44 -4.97
CA ILE A 18 -4.36 6.11 -4.62
C ILE A 18 -4.68 6.04 -3.13
N PHE A 19 -3.77 6.43 -2.23
CA PHE A 19 -4.00 6.40 -0.79
C PHE A 19 -5.03 7.43 -0.29
N LYS A 20 -5.42 8.40 -1.13
CA LYS A 20 -6.48 9.34 -0.79
C LYS A 20 -7.85 8.92 -1.34
N VAL A 21 -7.87 8.28 -2.51
CA VAL A 21 -9.11 7.84 -3.18
C VAL A 21 -9.57 6.48 -2.67
N LEU A 22 -8.66 5.62 -2.22
CA LEU A 22 -8.99 4.27 -1.77
C LEU A 22 -9.65 4.17 -0.38
N PRO A 23 -9.25 4.96 0.64
CA PRO A 23 -9.90 4.90 1.93
C PRO A 23 -11.13 5.81 1.92
N ASP A 24 -12.30 5.20 2.16
CA ASP A 24 -13.56 5.88 2.49
C ASP A 24 -13.53 6.45 3.93
N ALA A 25 -12.43 7.15 4.25
CA ALA A 25 -12.11 7.69 5.56
C ALA A 25 -11.37 9.02 5.37
N LYS A 26 -11.75 10.05 6.13
CA LYS A 26 -11.15 11.39 6.03
C LYS A 26 -9.73 11.38 6.62
N ILE A 27 -8.73 11.02 5.81
CA ILE A 27 -7.31 11.09 6.18
C ILE A 27 -6.80 12.53 5.96
N LYS A 28 -6.05 13.07 6.93
CA LYS A 28 -5.43 14.40 6.78
C LYS A 28 -4.35 14.35 5.70
N TRP A 29 -4.29 15.38 4.85
CA TRP A 29 -3.30 15.50 3.76
C TRP A 29 -1.84 15.32 4.21
N ARG A 30 -1.50 15.73 5.44
CA ARG A 30 -0.14 15.57 5.99
C ARG A 30 0.25 14.10 6.20
N ASP A 31 -0.71 13.26 6.54
CA ASP A 31 -0.48 11.83 6.81
C ASP A 31 -0.28 11.06 5.50
N VAL A 32 -1.03 11.45 4.45
CA VAL A 32 -0.89 10.91 3.09
C VAL A 32 0.47 11.28 2.48
N ILE A 33 0.96 12.50 2.73
CA ILE A 33 2.27 12.96 2.21
C ILE A 33 3.42 12.11 2.77
N ILE A 34 3.40 11.77 4.06
CA ILE A 34 4.47 10.97 4.68
C ILE A 34 4.42 9.52 4.15
N GLY A 35 3.21 8.96 4.02
CA GLY A 35 3.00 7.64 3.42
C GLY A 35 3.44 7.57 1.95
N SER A 36 3.12 8.59 1.15
CA SER A 36 3.52 8.64 -0.26
C SER A 36 5.02 8.85 -0.43
N LEU A 37 5.67 9.62 0.45
CA LEU A 37 7.11 9.84 0.42
C LEU A 37 7.87 8.52 0.68
N ILE A 38 7.51 7.79 1.73
CA ILE A 38 8.11 6.48 2.05
C ILE A 38 7.87 5.47 0.92
N THR A 39 6.64 5.42 0.38
CA THR A 39 6.29 4.52 -0.72
C THR A 39 7.07 4.85 -1.99
N SER A 40 7.27 6.14 -2.30
CA SER A 40 8.05 6.57 -3.46
C SER A 40 9.52 6.18 -3.37
N VAL A 41 10.11 6.25 -2.17
CA VAL A 41 11.48 5.80 -1.89
C VAL A 41 11.57 4.28 -2.06
N LEU A 42 10.60 3.54 -1.51
CA LEU A 42 10.55 2.08 -1.62
C LEU A 42 10.40 1.63 -3.10
N PHE A 43 9.56 2.33 -3.86
CA PHE A 43 9.38 2.07 -5.29
C PHE A 43 10.67 2.33 -6.08
N MET A 44 11.38 3.41 -5.76
CA MET A 44 12.65 3.75 -6.40
C MET A 44 13.75 2.73 -6.08
N VAL A 45 13.85 2.28 -4.82
CA VAL A 45 14.77 1.18 -4.45
C VAL A 45 14.41 -0.08 -5.23
N GLY A 46 13.12 -0.37 -5.35
CA GLY A 46 12.59 -1.49 -6.12
C GLY A 46 13.02 -1.55 -7.56
N LYS A 47 12.85 -0.44 -8.29
CA LYS A 47 13.26 -0.39 -9.71
C LYS A 47 14.75 -0.69 -9.85
N ILE A 48 15.57 -0.20 -8.92
CA ILE A 48 17.02 -0.38 -8.93
C ILE A 48 17.37 -1.83 -8.59
N VAL A 49 16.75 -2.41 -7.57
CA VAL A 49 16.94 -3.81 -7.17
C VAL A 49 16.54 -4.75 -8.30
N ILE A 50 15.39 -4.55 -8.92
CA ILE A 50 14.95 -5.37 -10.05
C ILE A 50 15.89 -5.18 -11.24
N GLY A 51 16.25 -3.94 -11.59
CA GLY A 51 17.21 -3.68 -12.68
C GLY A 51 18.57 -4.34 -12.46
N TYR A 52 19.09 -4.29 -11.23
CA TYR A 52 20.33 -4.97 -10.85
C TYR A 52 20.17 -6.49 -10.88
N TYR A 53 19.07 -7.02 -10.35
CA TYR A 53 18.80 -8.45 -10.31
C TYR A 53 18.66 -9.02 -11.72
N LEU A 54 17.95 -8.35 -12.61
CA LEU A 54 17.84 -8.73 -14.03
C LEU A 54 19.16 -8.58 -14.78
N GLY A 55 19.94 -7.53 -14.49
CA GLY A 55 21.23 -7.30 -15.14
C GLY A 55 22.31 -8.30 -14.74
N LYS A 56 22.25 -8.82 -13.51
CA LYS A 56 23.25 -9.78 -12.98
C LYS A 56 22.80 -11.25 -13.12
N SER A 57 21.50 -11.50 -13.14
CA SER A 57 20.94 -12.84 -13.26
C SER A 57 20.77 -13.20 -14.72
N ASN A 58 21.41 -14.28 -15.17
CA ASN A 58 21.21 -14.82 -16.51
C ASN A 58 19.85 -15.56 -16.58
N LEU A 59 18.75 -14.83 -16.36
CA LEU A 59 17.38 -15.33 -16.36
C LEU A 59 17.02 -15.97 -17.71
N ALA A 60 17.64 -15.49 -18.79
CA ALA A 60 17.55 -16.09 -20.12
C ALA A 60 18.15 -17.51 -20.17
N SER A 61 19.22 -17.79 -19.41
CA SER A 61 19.81 -19.14 -19.35
C SER A 61 19.06 -20.11 -18.43
N VAL A 62 18.52 -19.63 -17.31
CA VAL A 62 17.82 -20.48 -16.31
C VAL A 62 16.39 -20.79 -16.74
N PHE A 63 15.69 -19.78 -17.30
CA PHE A 63 14.28 -19.89 -17.65
C PHE A 63 14.02 -19.88 -19.17
N GLY A 64 15.07 -19.76 -19.99
CA GLY A 64 14.95 -19.83 -21.45
C GLY A 64 13.95 -18.80 -22.00
N ALA A 65 13.08 -19.27 -22.90
CA ALA A 65 12.00 -18.46 -23.48
C ALA A 65 10.99 -17.92 -22.45
N ALA A 66 10.87 -18.55 -21.26
CA ALA A 66 9.95 -18.12 -20.21
C ALA A 66 10.48 -16.97 -19.34
N GLY A 67 11.72 -16.51 -19.57
CA GLY A 67 12.34 -15.42 -18.79
C GLY A 67 11.53 -14.12 -18.83
N SER A 68 10.87 -13.80 -19.95
CA SER A 68 10.04 -12.60 -20.10
C SER A 68 8.83 -12.60 -19.17
N VAL A 69 8.14 -13.74 -19.04
CA VAL A 69 6.97 -13.90 -18.16
C VAL A 69 7.38 -13.72 -16.70
N ILE A 70 8.50 -14.32 -16.30
CA ILE A 70 9.00 -14.23 -14.92
C ILE A 70 9.40 -12.79 -14.57
N ILE A 71 10.03 -12.07 -15.51
CA ILE A 71 10.36 -10.65 -15.33
C ILE A 71 9.10 -9.82 -15.06
N ILE A 72 8.05 -10.01 -15.87
CA ILE A 72 6.77 -9.32 -15.68
C ILE A 72 6.16 -9.69 -14.33
N MET A 73 6.20 -10.97 -13.96
CA MET A 73 5.63 -11.47 -12.71
C MET A 73 6.34 -10.87 -11.48
N ILE A 74 7.67 -10.79 -11.49
CA ILE A 74 8.46 -10.12 -10.45
C ILE A 74 8.11 -8.63 -10.38
N TRP A 75 8.02 -7.98 -11.54
CA TRP A 75 7.69 -6.55 -11.62
C TRP A 75 6.31 -6.24 -11.04
N VAL A 76 5.30 -7.02 -11.42
CA VAL A 76 3.91 -6.88 -10.95
C VAL A 76 3.83 -7.19 -9.45
N TYR A 77 4.46 -8.28 -9.00
CA TYR A 77 4.49 -8.66 -7.58
C TYR A 77 5.14 -7.56 -6.73
N TYR A 78 6.26 -7.00 -7.20
CA TYR A 78 6.92 -5.92 -6.49
C TYR A 78 6.06 -4.64 -6.44
N SER A 79 5.40 -4.32 -7.55
CA SER A 79 4.52 -3.15 -7.66
C SER A 79 3.33 -3.26 -6.69
N SER A 80 2.70 -4.45 -6.63
CA SER A 80 1.59 -4.68 -5.70
C SER A 80 2.07 -4.68 -4.24
N ALA A 81 3.21 -5.30 -3.93
CA ALA A 81 3.79 -5.29 -2.59
C ALA A 81 4.04 -3.85 -2.10
N THR A 82 4.61 -3.00 -2.95
CA THR A 82 4.87 -1.58 -2.64
C THR A 82 3.57 -0.83 -2.34
N LEU A 83 2.52 -1.07 -3.13
CA LEU A 83 1.18 -0.50 -2.91
C LEU A 83 0.58 -0.94 -1.56
N TYR A 84 0.61 -2.23 -1.26
CA TYR A 84 0.08 -2.76 -0.01
C TYR A 84 0.83 -2.23 1.20
N LEU A 85 2.16 -2.18 1.13
CA LEU A 85 3.01 -1.66 2.21
C LEU A 85 2.69 -0.18 2.49
N GLY A 86 2.60 0.64 1.45
CA GLY A 86 2.23 2.05 1.58
C GLY A 86 0.82 2.27 2.13
N ALA A 87 -0.14 1.42 1.74
CA ALA A 87 -1.50 1.47 2.25
C ALA A 87 -1.58 1.10 3.75
N VAL A 88 -0.90 0.03 4.16
CA VAL A 88 -0.82 -0.38 5.57
C VAL A 88 -0.11 0.69 6.40
N PHE A 89 0.98 1.24 5.88
CA PHE A 89 1.69 2.33 6.54
C PHE A 89 0.80 3.56 6.74
N THR A 90 0.07 3.97 5.69
CA THR A 90 -0.86 5.11 5.76
C THR A 90 -1.97 4.85 6.78
N LYS A 91 -2.53 3.64 6.83
CA LYS A 91 -3.53 3.25 7.83
C LYS A 91 -2.99 3.32 9.26
N VAL A 92 -1.81 2.75 9.52
CA VAL A 92 -1.20 2.73 10.85
C VAL A 92 -0.82 4.16 11.29
N TYR A 93 -0.27 4.95 10.38
CA TYR A 93 0.09 6.34 10.64
C TYR A 93 -1.14 7.20 10.93
N ALA A 94 -2.21 7.06 10.15
CA ALA A 94 -3.49 7.71 10.42
C ALA A 94 -4.10 7.28 11.76
N THR A 95 -3.94 6.01 12.15
CA THR A 95 -4.47 5.50 13.43
C THR A 95 -3.68 6.02 14.65
N ASN A 96 -2.34 6.10 14.57
CA ASN A 96 -1.48 6.51 15.68
C ASN A 96 -1.31 8.04 15.81
N TYR A 97 -1.23 8.78 14.70
CA TYR A 97 -0.92 10.22 14.69
C TYR A 97 -2.08 11.07 14.15
N GLY A 98 -2.86 10.54 13.21
CA GLY A 98 -4.00 11.21 12.57
C GLY A 98 -5.28 11.10 13.41
N GLY A 99 -5.24 11.65 14.63
CA GLY A 99 -6.29 11.64 15.65
C GLY A 99 -7.63 11.02 15.23
N LYS A 100 -7.88 9.78 15.68
CA LYS A 100 -9.09 8.96 15.54
C LYS A 100 -9.76 9.10 14.17
N ILE A 101 -9.63 8.07 13.34
CA ILE A 101 -10.42 7.89 12.12
C ILE A 101 -11.90 8.12 12.47
N LEU A 102 -12.38 9.34 12.23
CA LEU A 102 -13.73 9.73 12.57
C LEU A 102 -14.62 9.06 11.53
N PRO A 103 -15.54 8.19 11.97
CA PRO A 103 -16.46 7.58 11.04
C PRO A 103 -17.28 8.70 10.38
N ASN A 104 -17.52 8.57 9.08
CA ASN A 104 -18.46 9.42 8.36
C ASN A 104 -19.86 9.28 8.99
N GLU A 105 -20.76 10.23 8.76
CA GLU A 105 -22.08 10.37 9.41
C GLU A 105 -22.98 9.11 9.31
N TYR A 106 -22.64 8.17 8.41
CA TYR A 106 -23.30 6.89 8.17
C TYR A 106 -22.53 5.63 8.63
N SER A 107 -21.39 5.77 9.31
CA SER A 107 -20.55 4.63 9.72
C SER A 107 -20.49 4.48 11.25
N VAL A 108 -20.67 3.26 11.74
CA VAL A 108 -20.67 2.95 13.18
C VAL A 108 -19.47 2.06 13.46
N TRP A 109 -18.63 2.43 14.44
CA TRP A 109 -17.56 1.54 14.91
C TRP A 109 -18.16 0.37 15.68
N VAL A 110 -18.24 -0.80 15.04
CA VAL A 110 -18.66 -2.03 15.72
C VAL A 110 -17.47 -2.54 16.54
N LYS A 111 -17.48 -2.24 17.85
CA LYS A 111 -16.69 -2.99 18.83
C LYS A 111 -17.42 -4.30 19.10
N VAL A 112 -16.84 -5.42 18.67
CA VAL A 112 -17.33 -6.74 19.04
C VAL A 112 -16.94 -7.00 20.49
N GLU A 113 -17.83 -6.64 21.42
CA GLU A 113 -17.75 -7.06 22.81
C GLU A 113 -18.65 -8.28 22.99
N GLU A 114 -18.03 -9.44 23.24
CA GLU A 114 -18.71 -10.69 23.51
C GLU A 114 -19.25 -10.67 24.94
N LYS A 115 -20.48 -10.20 25.11
CA LYS A 115 -21.19 -10.28 26.40
C LYS A 115 -21.80 -11.68 26.55
N PRO A 116 -21.50 -12.43 27.62
CA PRO A 116 -22.19 -13.69 27.87
C PRO A 116 -23.69 -13.44 28.07
N VAL A 117 -24.51 -14.04 27.20
CA VAL A 117 -25.98 -13.93 27.24
C VAL A 117 -26.49 -14.59 28.51
N SER A 118 -27.07 -13.80 29.44
CA SER A 118 -27.50 -14.34 30.75
C SER A 118 -28.84 -15.10 30.75
N LYS A 119 -29.58 -15.14 29.62
CA LYS A 119 -30.65 -16.11 29.39
C LYS A 119 -31.18 -15.96 27.98
N VAL A 120 -31.25 -17.06 27.23
CA VAL A 120 -32.03 -17.14 26.01
C VAL A 120 -33.49 -17.33 26.43
N THR A 121 -34.27 -16.25 26.48
CA THR A 121 -35.72 -16.35 26.61
C THR A 121 -36.28 -16.76 25.26
N LEU A 122 -36.47 -18.07 25.08
CA LEU A 122 -37.33 -18.61 24.03
C LEU A 122 -38.76 -18.18 24.40
N HIS A 123 -39.37 -17.38 23.54
CA HIS A 123 -40.81 -17.17 23.60
C HIS A 123 -41.44 -18.40 22.93
N ASP A 124 -42.08 -19.23 23.74
CA ASP A 124 -42.96 -20.32 23.29
C ASP A 124 -44.19 -19.77 22.55
#